data_AF-A0A224XET8-F1
#
_entry.id   AF-A0A224XET8-F1
#
_cell.length_a   1.000
_cell.length_b   1.000
_cell.length_c   1.000
_cell.angle_alpha   90.00
_cell.angle_beta   90.00
_cell.angle_gamma   90.00
#
_symmetry.space_group_name_H-M   'P 1'
#
loop_
_entity.id
_entity.type
_entity.pdbx_description
1 polymer ?
#
loop_
_entity_poly.entity_id
_entity_poly.type
_entity_poly.pdbx_seq_one_letter_code
_entity_poly.pdbx_strand_id
1 'polypeptide(L)'
;MKRLAYCIFIFIGVANGEIIFSIQDLDLVINETHTIEVNSLEPKLPVRVNVTSKHDDIVSFSPTFLSSNSSPPWKIVIRGLSPGHDVVSLTAHSDLVDLSKAFARVTVERSKELATLSVVVGWIYFVAWSVSFYPQIYENWRRKSVVGLNIDFVVLNLIGFVLYSVFNCGLYWIPSVEAEYFEKNPKGLNPVQLNDIVFSLHAACVTLFTLFQCLIYERGGQTLSKVAGLLTTIFGVIIVISFILPFFKVMGWLNFLYICSYIKLTITLIKYIPQAVMNYKRKSTIGWSIGNVVLDFTGGILSMLQMIINADNYNDWASIFGDPTKFGLGLFSVLFDIFFLIQHYILYRGASSKMYDLS
;
A
#
# COMPACT_ATOMS: atom_id res chain seq x y z
N MET A 1 2.94 -4.37 28.45
CA MET A 1 3.43 -3.23 29.26
C MET A 1 4.72 -2.71 28.62
N LYS A 2 4.71 -1.44 28.21
CA LYS A 2 5.83 -0.70 27.62
C LYS A 2 7.07 -0.77 28.54
N ARG A 3 8.26 -1.06 27.99
CA ARG A 3 9.53 -0.50 28.48
C ARG A 3 10.46 -0.20 27.31
N LEU A 4 10.65 1.11 27.11
CA LEU A 4 11.75 1.79 26.45
C LEU A 4 13.10 1.08 26.76
N ALA A 5 13.87 0.79 25.71
CA ALA A 5 15.31 0.62 25.80
C ALA A 5 15.94 1.55 24.74
N TYR A 6 16.41 2.71 25.19
CA TYR A 6 17.30 3.56 24.41
C TYR A 6 18.67 2.89 24.40
N CYS A 7 19.06 2.28 23.27
CA CYS A 7 20.43 1.87 23.04
C CYS A 7 21.24 3.10 22.64
N ILE A 8 22.02 3.62 23.59
CA ILE A 8 23.10 4.58 23.32
C ILE A 8 24.24 3.78 22.68
N PHE A 9 24.41 3.90 21.37
CA PHE A 9 25.63 3.45 20.69
C PHE A 9 26.69 4.55 20.82
N ILE A 10 27.70 4.32 21.66
CA ILE A 10 28.96 5.07 21.60
C ILE A 10 29.83 4.38 20.55
N PHE A 11 29.89 4.97 19.35
CA PHE A 11 30.88 4.60 18.35
C PHE A 11 32.15 5.44 18.59
N ILE A 12 33.24 4.77 18.93
CA ILE A 12 34.60 5.32 18.80
C ILE A 12 35.05 4.94 17.40
N GLY A 13 34.95 5.88 16.46
CA GLY A 13 35.34 5.74 15.06
C GLY A 13 35.59 7.12 14.46
N VAL A 14 36.67 7.24 13.69
CA VAL A 14 37.27 8.42 13.06
C VAL A 14 36.29 9.58 12.74
N ALA A 15 36.63 10.79 13.20
CA ALA A 15 35.88 12.02 13.03
C ALA A 15 35.80 12.46 11.55
N ASN A 16 34.61 12.37 10.96
CA ASN A 16 34.21 13.10 9.75
C ASN A 16 32.97 13.92 10.12
N GLY A 17 32.97 15.24 9.86
CA GLY A 17 31.91 16.18 10.22
C GLY A 17 30.56 15.87 9.58
N GLU A 18 29.74 15.06 10.26
CA GLU A 18 28.38 14.73 9.84
C GLU A 18 27.48 15.99 9.89
N ILE A 19 26.82 16.30 8.77
CA ILE A 19 25.85 17.40 8.66
C ILE A 19 24.45 16.80 8.54
N ILE A 20 23.54 17.23 9.42
CA ILE A 20 22.20 16.64 9.53
C ILE A 20 21.14 17.74 9.61
N PHE A 21 20.03 17.54 8.92
CA PHE A 21 18.86 18.42 9.02
C PHE A 21 18.08 18.11 10.29
N SER A 22 17.50 19.12 10.94
CA SER A 22 16.68 18.95 12.14
C SER A 22 15.43 18.09 11.87
N ILE A 23 14.97 18.06 10.62
CA ILE A 23 13.86 17.24 10.13
C ILE A 23 14.22 16.68 8.74
N GLN A 24 13.77 15.46 8.46
CA GLN A 24 13.97 14.80 7.16
C GLN A 24 12.71 14.82 6.29
N ASP A 25 11.56 15.06 6.88
CA ASP A 25 10.25 15.09 6.22
C ASP A 25 9.52 16.36 6.68
N LEU A 26 9.04 17.16 5.72
CA LEU A 26 8.36 18.42 5.96
C LEU A 26 7.13 18.52 5.07
N ASP A 27 5.96 18.66 5.68
CA ASP A 27 4.71 18.94 5.00
C ASP A 27 4.39 20.43 5.08
N LEU A 28 4.09 21.06 3.94
CA LEU A 28 3.75 22.48 3.82
C LEU A 28 2.48 22.65 3.03
N VAL A 29 1.64 23.60 3.42
CA VAL A 29 0.61 24.13 2.50
C VAL A 29 1.26 25.14 1.53
N ILE A 30 0.68 25.31 0.35
CA ILE A 30 1.08 26.39 -0.58
C ILE A 30 1.20 27.72 0.19
N ASN A 31 2.31 28.45 -0.05
CA ASN A 31 2.71 29.69 0.61
C ASN A 31 3.08 29.57 2.10
N GLU A 32 2.96 28.41 2.72
CA GLU A 32 3.50 28.17 4.06
C GLU A 32 5.03 28.22 4.01
N THR A 33 5.63 28.74 5.08
CA THR A 33 7.08 28.80 5.24
C THR A 33 7.47 28.08 6.50
N HIS A 34 8.54 27.30 6.43
CA HIS A 34 9.09 26.60 7.58
C HIS A 34 10.60 26.76 7.61
N THR A 35 11.15 26.96 8.80
CA THR A 35 12.61 27.07 8.98
C THR A 35 13.14 25.71 9.42
N ILE A 36 14.05 25.15 8.63
CA ILE A 36 14.80 23.94 8.98
C ILE A 36 16.15 24.38 9.53
N GLU A 37 16.58 23.72 10.61
CA GLU A 37 17.91 23.91 11.18
C GLU A 37 18.84 22.82 10.65
N VAL A 38 20.02 23.22 10.19
CA VAL A 38 21.09 22.31 9.76
C VAL A 38 22.14 22.30 10.85
N ASN A 39 22.34 21.13 11.45
CA ASN A 39 23.26 20.89 12.54
C ASN A 39 24.54 20.23 12.02
N SER A 40 25.67 20.58 12.62
CA SER A 40 26.94 19.91 12.40
C SER A 40 27.72 19.86 13.71
N LEU A 41 28.52 18.80 13.88
CA LEU A 41 29.49 18.70 14.97
C LEU A 41 30.70 19.63 14.75
N GLU A 42 30.94 20.06 13.51
CA GLU A 42 32.03 20.97 13.18
C GLU A 42 31.57 22.44 13.26
N PRO A 43 32.34 23.32 13.93
CA PRO A 43 31.95 24.71 14.15
C PRO A 43 32.05 25.59 12.89
N LYS A 44 32.72 25.12 11.83
CA LYS A 44 32.90 25.81 10.55
C LYS A 44 32.90 24.80 9.40
N LEU A 45 32.25 25.18 8.30
CA LEU A 45 32.27 24.39 7.07
C LEU A 45 33.63 24.55 6.37
N PRO A 46 34.34 23.45 6.03
CA PRO A 46 35.60 23.51 5.30
C PRO A 46 35.42 23.95 3.84
N VAL A 47 34.19 23.87 3.32
CA VAL A 47 33.85 24.15 1.92
C VAL A 47 32.50 24.86 1.81
N ARG A 48 32.25 25.56 0.70
CA ARG A 48 30.93 26.11 0.40
C ARG A 48 29.95 24.96 0.13
N VAL A 49 28.87 24.92 0.90
CA VAL A 49 27.79 23.94 0.73
C VAL A 49 26.58 24.63 0.11
N ASN A 50 26.12 24.14 -1.04
CA ASN A 50 24.96 24.68 -1.73
C ASN A 50 23.70 23.94 -1.29
N VAL A 51 22.59 24.67 -1.21
CA VAL A 51 21.26 24.10 -1.06
C VAL A 51 20.71 23.89 -2.46
N THR A 52 20.30 22.67 -2.78
CA THR A 52 19.78 22.29 -4.10
C THR A 52 18.44 21.61 -3.96
N SER A 53 17.56 21.89 -4.91
CA SER A 53 16.26 21.23 -5.10
C SER A 53 16.31 20.44 -6.41
N LYS A 54 15.48 19.40 -6.52
CA LYS A 54 15.27 18.71 -7.81
C LYS A 54 14.21 19.42 -8.68
N HIS A 55 13.39 20.28 -8.08
CA HIS A 55 12.25 20.96 -8.71
C HIS A 55 12.03 22.36 -8.14
N ASP A 56 12.55 23.36 -8.84
CA ASP A 56 12.49 24.77 -8.43
C ASP A 56 11.05 25.35 -8.45
N ASP A 57 10.10 24.66 -9.08
CA ASP A 57 8.69 25.06 -9.17
C ASP A 57 7.85 24.64 -7.95
N ILE A 58 8.31 23.65 -7.17
CA ILE A 58 7.58 23.11 -6.00
C ILE A 58 7.94 23.86 -4.74
N VAL A 59 9.23 24.10 -4.50
CA VAL A 59 9.73 24.77 -3.30
C VAL A 59 10.74 25.85 -3.63
N SER A 60 10.75 26.91 -2.82
CA SER A 60 11.86 27.87 -2.78
C SER A 60 12.53 27.83 -1.43
N PHE A 61 13.82 28.11 -1.38
CA PHE A 61 14.61 28.09 -0.16
C PHE A 61 15.53 29.31 -0.07
N SER A 62 15.76 29.76 1.17
CA SER A 62 16.69 30.84 1.47
C SER A 62 17.41 30.53 2.79
N PRO A 63 18.76 30.61 2.84
CA PRO A 63 19.68 30.97 1.75
C PRO A 63 19.94 29.82 0.77
N THR A 64 20.47 30.11 -0.42
CA THR A 64 20.84 29.11 -1.45
C THR A 64 22.18 28.41 -1.18
N PHE A 65 22.93 28.87 -0.18
CA PHE A 65 24.18 28.26 0.26
C PHE A 65 24.41 28.54 1.74
N LEU A 66 25.13 27.65 2.40
CA LEU A 66 25.58 27.81 3.78
C LEU A 66 26.94 28.53 3.79
N SER A 67 27.05 29.59 4.61
CA SER A 67 28.28 30.35 4.72
C SER A 67 29.27 29.67 5.67
N SER A 68 30.52 29.46 5.20
CA SER A 68 31.63 28.96 6.03
C SER A 68 32.01 29.87 7.20
N ASN A 69 31.54 31.13 7.19
CA ASN A 69 31.80 32.11 8.23
C ASN A 69 30.76 32.09 9.37
N SER A 70 29.68 31.32 9.22
CA SER A 70 28.63 31.15 10.22
C SER A 70 28.75 29.79 10.90
N SER A 71 28.56 29.75 12.21
CA SER A 71 28.52 28.52 12.99
C SER A 71 27.12 27.91 13.03
N PRO A 72 26.98 26.58 13.15
CA PRO A 72 25.69 25.91 13.27
C PRO A 72 24.93 26.33 14.56
N PRO A 73 23.59 26.23 14.60
CA PRO A 73 22.71 25.72 13.54
C PRO A 73 22.51 26.74 12.40
N TRP A 74 22.69 26.30 11.15
CA TRP A 74 22.32 27.12 10.00
C TRP A 74 20.82 27.03 9.74
N LYS A 75 20.18 28.15 9.40
CA LYS A 75 18.73 28.20 9.17
C LYS A 75 18.43 28.30 7.68
N ILE A 76 17.66 27.35 7.17
CA ILE A 76 17.14 27.34 5.80
C ILE A 76 15.63 27.53 5.90
N VAL A 77 15.12 28.64 5.38
CA VAL A 77 13.70 28.90 5.23
C VAL A 77 13.24 28.26 3.94
N ILE A 78 12.33 27.30 4.02
CA ILE A 78 11.67 26.66 2.88
C ILE A 78 10.26 27.21 2.75
N ARG A 79 9.84 27.52 1.52
CA ARG A 79 8.50 27.97 1.17
C ARG A 79 7.90 27.06 0.11
N GLY A 80 6.68 26.58 0.35
CA GLY A 80 5.90 25.85 -0.65
C GLY A 80 5.36 26.79 -1.72
N LEU A 81 5.61 26.48 -2.99
CA LEU A 81 5.19 27.28 -4.15
C LEU A 81 4.03 26.64 -4.90
N SER A 82 4.14 25.34 -5.21
CA SER A 82 3.12 24.58 -5.90
C SER A 82 3.02 23.17 -5.32
N PRO A 83 1.86 22.50 -5.42
CA PRO A 83 1.69 21.16 -4.87
C PRO A 83 2.59 20.13 -5.55
N GLY A 84 3.13 19.21 -4.75
CA GLY A 84 3.98 18.14 -5.23
C GLY A 84 5.00 17.70 -4.19
N HIS A 85 5.94 16.88 -4.63
CA HIS A 85 7.03 16.38 -3.79
C HIS A 85 8.37 16.83 -4.34
N ASP A 86 9.23 17.32 -3.45
CA ASP A 86 10.60 17.66 -3.79
C ASP A 86 11.58 17.23 -2.68
N VAL A 87 12.86 17.15 -3.04
CA VAL A 87 13.94 16.86 -2.08
C VAL A 87 14.89 18.03 -2.08
N VAL A 88 14.94 18.74 -0.96
CA VAL A 88 15.92 19.78 -0.70
C VAL A 88 17.12 19.12 -0.04
N SER A 89 18.27 19.13 -0.72
CA SER A 89 19.51 18.51 -0.25
C SER A 89 20.65 19.51 -0.22
N LEU A 90 21.68 19.17 0.57
CA LEU A 90 22.96 19.86 0.52
C LEU A 90 23.91 19.16 -0.43
N THR A 91 24.62 19.94 -1.23
CA THR A 91 25.67 19.45 -2.13
C THR A 91 26.95 20.26 -1.96
N ALA A 92 28.10 19.59 -2.06
CA ALA A 92 29.41 20.20 -2.02
C ALA A 92 30.30 19.58 -3.11
N HIS A 93 31.20 20.37 -3.69
CA HIS A 93 32.19 19.91 -4.68
C HIS A 93 33.43 19.30 -4.00
N SER A 94 33.24 18.50 -2.95
CA SER A 94 34.32 17.89 -2.18
C SER A 94 33.84 16.68 -1.38
N ASP A 95 34.66 15.63 -1.33
CA ASP A 95 34.41 14.42 -0.54
C ASP A 95 34.77 14.59 0.95
N LEU A 96 35.18 15.80 1.36
CA LEU A 96 35.58 16.09 2.74
C LEU A 96 34.40 16.16 3.72
N VAL A 97 33.16 16.16 3.23
CA VAL A 97 31.95 16.30 4.05
C VAL A 97 30.95 15.21 3.67
N ASP A 98 30.48 14.46 4.66
CA ASP A 98 29.39 13.50 4.47
C ASP A 98 28.05 14.24 4.46
N LEU A 99 27.44 14.34 3.28
CA LEU A 99 26.14 14.97 3.04
C LEU A 99 25.03 13.95 2.75
N SER A 100 25.31 12.65 2.90
CA SER A 100 24.36 11.58 2.56
C SER A 100 23.04 11.68 3.33
N LYS A 101 23.07 12.27 4.53
CA LYS A 101 21.90 12.49 5.41
C LYS A 101 21.43 13.94 5.46
N ALA A 102 22.04 14.83 4.67
CA ALA A 102 21.75 16.26 4.67
C ALA A 102 20.66 16.60 3.64
N PHE A 103 19.46 16.06 3.84
CA PHE A 103 18.31 16.33 2.99
C PHE A 103 17.01 16.41 3.79
N ALA A 104 16.03 17.13 3.24
CA ALA A 104 14.63 17.07 3.63
C ALA A 104 13.76 16.77 2.41
N ARG A 105 12.88 15.77 2.55
CA ARG A 105 11.76 15.54 1.65
C ARG A 105 10.67 16.54 2.01
N VAL A 106 10.31 17.39 1.06
CA VAL A 106 9.30 18.42 1.25
C VAL A 106 8.09 18.05 0.41
N THR A 107 6.96 17.89 1.07
CA THR A 107 5.66 17.68 0.44
C THR A 107 4.88 18.98 0.54
N VAL A 108 4.48 19.52 -0.60
CA VAL A 108 3.61 20.70 -0.65
C VAL A 108 2.21 20.27 -1.02
N GLU A 109 1.24 20.59 -0.17
CA GLU A 109 -0.17 20.29 -0.37
C GLU A 109 -1.00 21.54 -0.68
N ARG A 110 -2.10 21.37 -1.41
CA ARG A 110 -3.05 22.46 -1.66
C ARG A 110 -3.77 22.88 -0.37
N SER A 111 -4.19 21.92 0.45
CA SER A 111 -5.05 22.15 1.62
C SER A 111 -4.89 21.06 2.69
N LYS A 112 -4.76 21.50 3.95
CA LYS A 112 -4.76 20.63 5.15
C LYS A 112 -6.10 19.92 5.32
N GLU A 113 -7.20 20.54 4.88
CA GLU A 113 -8.54 19.98 4.93
C GLU A 113 -8.68 18.77 3.99
N LEU A 114 -8.16 18.87 2.76
CA LEU A 114 -8.16 17.75 1.81
C LEU A 114 -7.28 16.59 2.30
N ALA A 115 -6.12 16.90 2.88
CA ALA A 115 -5.27 15.88 3.49
C ALA A 115 -5.96 15.17 4.65
N THR A 116 -6.61 15.93 5.55
CA THR A 116 -7.39 15.36 6.66
C THR A 116 -8.53 14.50 6.15
N LEU A 117 -9.27 14.97 5.14
CA LEU A 117 -10.35 14.21 4.52
C LEU A 117 -9.84 12.90 3.91
N SER A 118 -8.71 12.94 3.20
CA SER A 118 -8.06 11.76 2.65
C SER A 118 -7.71 10.73 3.72
N VAL A 119 -7.15 11.17 4.87
CA VAL A 119 -6.85 10.28 6.00
C VAL A 119 -8.13 9.65 6.57
N VAL A 120 -9.19 10.43 6.76
CA VAL A 120 -10.48 9.93 7.29
C VAL A 120 -11.11 8.91 6.34
N VAL A 121 -11.20 9.23 5.05
CA VAL A 121 -11.70 8.30 4.01
C VAL A 121 -10.84 7.03 3.99
N GLY A 122 -9.51 7.20 4.12
CA GLY A 122 -8.51 6.17 4.36
C GLY A 122 -8.92 5.11 5.37
N TRP A 123 -9.17 5.57 6.59
CA TRP A 123 -9.56 4.69 7.70
C TRP A 123 -10.94 4.06 7.51
N ILE A 124 -11.89 4.78 6.93
CA ILE A 124 -13.24 4.25 6.69
C ILE A 124 -13.19 3.07 5.72
N TYR A 125 -12.51 3.18 4.57
CA TYR A 125 -12.45 2.04 3.65
C TYR A 125 -11.64 0.88 4.22
N PHE A 126 -10.56 1.16 4.97
CA PHE A 126 -9.78 0.11 5.63
C PHE A 126 -10.66 -0.72 6.58
N VAL A 127 -11.50 -0.04 7.38
CA VAL A 127 -12.47 -0.71 8.26
C VAL A 127 -13.51 -1.46 7.44
N ALA A 128 -14.08 -0.85 6.39
CA ALA A 128 -15.08 -1.50 5.55
C ALA A 128 -14.55 -2.80 4.92
N TRP A 129 -13.36 -2.77 4.32
CA TRP A 129 -12.71 -3.95 3.76
C TRP A 129 -12.30 -4.98 4.82
N SER A 130 -11.83 -4.56 6.00
CA SER A 130 -11.47 -5.51 7.05
C SER A 130 -12.70 -6.22 7.62
N VAL A 131 -13.81 -5.49 7.80
CA VAL A 131 -15.05 -6.05 8.35
C VAL A 131 -15.77 -6.93 7.32
N SER A 132 -15.59 -6.70 6.02
CA SER A 132 -16.30 -7.43 4.94
C SER A 132 -16.09 -8.96 4.98
N PHE A 133 -14.95 -9.43 5.50
CA PHE A 133 -14.66 -10.86 5.60
C PHE A 133 -15.53 -11.60 6.62
N TYR A 134 -15.93 -10.94 7.71
CA TYR A 134 -16.57 -11.58 8.86
C TYR A 134 -18.01 -12.07 8.59
N PRO A 135 -18.86 -11.34 7.84
CA PRO A 135 -20.19 -11.83 7.44
C PRO A 135 -20.17 -13.22 6.79
N GLN A 136 -19.20 -13.51 5.92
CA GLN A 136 -19.09 -14.83 5.29
C GLN A 136 -18.69 -15.91 6.30
N ILE A 137 -17.74 -15.60 7.18
CA ILE A 137 -17.31 -16.51 8.26
C ILE A 137 -18.47 -16.87 9.18
N TYR A 138 -19.26 -15.86 9.55
CA TYR A 138 -20.44 -16.03 10.40
C TYR A 138 -21.50 -16.89 9.71
N GLU A 139 -21.81 -16.61 8.43
CA GLU A 139 -22.76 -17.43 7.66
C GLU A 139 -22.32 -18.89 7.55
N ASN A 140 -21.05 -19.13 7.24
CA ASN A 140 -20.47 -20.47 7.20
C ASN A 140 -20.62 -21.19 8.56
N TRP A 141 -20.30 -20.50 9.66
CA TRP A 141 -20.38 -21.04 11.02
C TRP A 141 -21.82 -21.30 11.46
N ARG A 142 -22.75 -20.38 11.17
CA ARG A 142 -24.17 -20.49 11.52
C ARG A 142 -24.82 -21.66 10.79
N ARG A 143 -24.53 -21.80 9.50
CA ARG A 143 -25.12 -22.84 8.64
C ARG A 143 -24.40 -24.17 8.69
N LYS A 144 -23.19 -24.22 9.26
CA LYS A 144 -22.28 -25.39 9.20
C LYS A 144 -22.08 -25.92 7.78
N SER A 145 -22.16 -25.03 6.80
CA SER A 145 -22.15 -25.35 5.37
C SER A 145 -21.52 -24.19 4.62
N VAL A 146 -20.61 -24.49 3.70
CA VAL A 146 -20.06 -23.55 2.72
C VAL A 146 -20.74 -23.68 1.35
N VAL A 147 -21.84 -24.43 1.24
CA VAL A 147 -22.64 -24.53 0.00
C VAL A 147 -23.14 -23.14 -0.41
N GLY A 148 -22.52 -22.61 -1.46
CA GLY A 148 -22.77 -21.30 -2.04
C GLY A 148 -21.59 -20.35 -2.02
N LEU A 149 -20.54 -20.69 -1.28
CA LEU A 149 -19.22 -20.09 -1.39
C LEU A 149 -18.37 -20.97 -2.32
N ASN A 150 -17.87 -20.38 -3.41
CA ASN A 150 -17.07 -21.09 -4.40
C ASN A 150 -15.63 -21.30 -3.90
N ILE A 151 -15.14 -22.54 -3.94
CA ILE A 151 -13.80 -22.89 -3.43
C ILE A 151 -12.69 -22.24 -4.27
N ASP A 152 -12.86 -22.10 -5.58
CA ASP A 152 -11.88 -21.45 -6.45
C ASP A 152 -11.69 -19.98 -6.05
N PHE A 153 -12.79 -19.28 -5.73
CA PHE A 153 -12.74 -17.92 -5.23
C PHE A 153 -11.89 -17.84 -3.95
N VAL A 154 -12.14 -18.73 -2.97
CA VAL A 154 -11.42 -18.72 -1.69
C VAL A 154 -9.93 -19.02 -1.87
N VAL A 155 -9.58 -20.03 -2.67
CA VAL A 155 -8.18 -20.42 -2.90
C VAL A 155 -7.40 -19.33 -3.64
N LEU A 156 -7.96 -18.81 -4.73
CA LEU A 156 -7.33 -17.72 -5.48
C LEU A 156 -7.17 -16.48 -4.59
N ASN A 157 -8.18 -16.14 -3.80
CA ASN A 157 -8.12 -14.97 -2.92
C ASN A 157 -7.04 -15.13 -1.83
N LEU A 158 -6.86 -16.33 -1.27
CA LEU A 158 -5.81 -16.61 -0.29
C LEU A 158 -4.41 -16.40 -0.90
N ILE A 159 -4.15 -16.98 -2.08
CA ILE A 159 -2.87 -16.80 -2.79
C ILE A 159 -2.62 -15.31 -3.03
N GLY A 160 -3.64 -14.58 -3.49
CA GLY A 160 -3.54 -13.15 -3.70
C GLY A 160 -3.14 -12.39 -2.44
N PHE A 161 -3.82 -12.61 -1.31
CA PHE A 161 -3.49 -11.88 -0.07
C PHE A 161 -2.14 -12.26 0.53
N VAL A 162 -1.70 -13.52 0.36
CA VAL A 162 -0.33 -13.92 0.74
C VAL A 162 0.69 -13.15 -0.09
N LEU A 163 0.54 -13.09 -1.41
CA LEU A 163 1.45 -12.35 -2.29
C LEU A 163 1.44 -10.84 -2.00
N TYR A 164 0.27 -10.29 -1.70
CA TYR A 164 0.17 -8.89 -1.32
C TYR A 164 0.86 -8.60 0.01
N SER A 165 0.77 -9.52 0.97
CA SER A 165 1.50 -9.45 2.23
C SER A 165 3.01 -9.53 2.00
N VAL A 166 3.48 -10.42 1.13
CA VAL A 166 4.91 -10.52 0.77
C VAL A 166 5.41 -9.22 0.15
N PHE A 167 4.66 -8.63 -0.79
CA PHE A 167 5.00 -7.34 -1.39
C PHE A 167 5.07 -6.22 -0.34
N ASN A 168 4.00 -6.01 0.44
CA ASN A 168 3.91 -4.92 1.41
C ASN A 168 4.98 -5.06 2.51
N CYS A 169 5.12 -6.24 3.11
CA CYS A 169 6.14 -6.49 4.14
C CYS A 169 7.56 -6.37 3.58
N GLY A 170 7.81 -6.90 2.38
CA GLY A 170 9.12 -6.90 1.76
C GLY A 170 9.61 -5.49 1.42
N LEU A 171 8.75 -4.67 0.80
CA LEU A 171 9.10 -3.32 0.41
C LEU A 171 9.21 -2.36 1.62
N TYR A 172 8.46 -2.61 2.69
CA TYR A 172 8.45 -1.73 3.87
C TYR A 172 9.50 -2.09 4.93
N TRP A 173 9.76 -3.38 5.18
CA TRP A 173 10.66 -3.79 6.28
C TRP A 173 12.06 -4.20 5.85
N ILE A 174 12.34 -4.37 4.56
CA ILE A 174 13.66 -4.79 4.08
C ILE A 174 14.42 -3.57 3.52
N PRO A 175 15.42 -3.02 4.25
CA PRO A 175 16.08 -1.78 3.83
C PRO A 175 16.78 -1.87 2.47
N SER A 176 17.30 -3.04 2.10
CA SER A 176 17.95 -3.22 0.79
C SER A 176 16.96 -3.14 -0.38
N VAL A 177 15.73 -3.64 -0.18
CA VAL A 177 14.67 -3.58 -1.19
C VAL A 177 14.12 -2.17 -1.31
N GLU A 178 13.94 -1.49 -0.17
CA GLU A 178 13.55 -0.09 -0.13
C GLU A 178 14.60 0.81 -0.82
N ALA A 179 15.89 0.55 -0.60
CA ALA A 179 16.96 1.22 -1.33
C ALA A 179 16.85 0.99 -2.85
N GLU A 180 16.65 -0.26 -3.32
CA GLU A 180 16.39 -0.55 -4.75
C GLU A 180 15.18 0.24 -5.29
N TYR A 181 14.16 0.48 -4.45
CA TYR A 181 12.97 1.23 -4.84
C TYR A 181 13.28 2.73 -5.02
N PHE A 182 14.00 3.33 -4.07
CA PHE A 182 14.37 4.74 -4.16
C PHE A 182 15.43 5.02 -5.22
N GLU A 183 16.27 4.04 -5.57
CA GLU A 183 17.14 4.14 -6.75
C GLU A 183 16.32 4.29 -8.05
N LYS A 184 15.22 3.53 -8.18
CA LYS A 184 14.33 3.61 -9.36
C LYS A 184 13.35 4.76 -9.31
N ASN A 185 12.92 5.16 -8.11
CA ASN A 185 11.95 6.22 -7.87
C ASN A 185 12.57 7.30 -6.97
N PRO A 186 13.60 8.03 -7.44
CA PRO A 186 14.33 8.99 -6.63
C PRO A 186 13.53 10.24 -6.20
N LYS A 187 12.27 10.34 -6.65
CA LYS A 187 11.29 11.36 -6.29
C LYS A 187 10.04 10.76 -5.60
N GLY A 188 9.97 9.44 -5.52
CA GLY A 188 8.82 8.73 -4.95
C GLY A 188 8.96 8.60 -3.44
N LEU A 189 7.82 8.52 -2.76
CA LEU A 189 7.74 8.03 -1.39
C LEU A 189 7.57 6.51 -1.42
N ASN A 190 7.90 5.82 -0.32
CA ASN A 190 7.57 4.40 -0.22
C ASN A 190 6.03 4.26 -0.36
N PRO A 191 5.53 3.54 -1.39
CA PRO A 191 4.11 3.52 -1.70
C PRO A 191 3.31 2.68 -0.69
N VAL A 192 4.00 1.86 0.12
CA VAL A 192 3.38 1.00 1.12
C VAL A 192 3.26 1.73 2.45
N GLN A 193 2.05 1.82 2.98
CA GLN A 193 1.80 2.36 4.30
C GLN A 193 1.54 1.23 5.31
N LEU A 194 1.67 1.55 6.61
CA LEU A 194 1.50 0.55 7.68
C LEU A 194 0.10 -0.10 7.66
N ASN A 195 -0.94 0.66 7.33
CA ASN A 195 -2.30 0.14 7.18
C ASN A 195 -2.41 -0.89 6.04
N ASP A 196 -1.64 -0.76 4.96
CA ASP A 196 -1.65 -1.71 3.84
C ASP A 196 -1.05 -3.06 4.25
N ILE A 197 -0.03 -3.03 5.13
CA ILE A 197 0.58 -4.23 5.73
C ILE A 197 -0.41 -4.92 6.68
N VAL A 198 -1.01 -4.15 7.59
CA VAL A 198 -1.98 -4.69 8.56
C VAL A 198 -3.18 -5.29 7.82
N PHE A 199 -3.69 -4.59 6.80
CA PHE A 199 -4.79 -5.07 5.97
C PHE A 199 -4.46 -6.37 5.25
N SER A 200 -3.33 -6.43 4.53
CA SER A 200 -2.99 -7.59 3.71
C SER A 200 -2.74 -8.85 4.55
N LEU A 201 -2.05 -8.70 5.69
CA LEU A 201 -1.82 -9.79 6.65
C LEU A 201 -3.14 -10.25 7.28
N HIS A 202 -3.99 -9.31 7.71
CA HIS A 202 -5.31 -9.62 8.24
C HIS A 202 -6.16 -10.40 7.23
N ALA A 203 -6.26 -9.89 6.01
CA ALA A 203 -7.02 -10.53 4.93
C ALA A 203 -6.49 -11.94 4.61
N ALA A 204 -5.17 -12.14 4.63
CA ALA A 204 -4.57 -13.46 4.45
C ALA A 204 -4.97 -14.43 5.57
N CYS A 205 -4.86 -14.01 6.84
CA CYS A 205 -5.25 -14.82 7.99
C CYS A 205 -6.75 -15.18 8.00
N VAL A 206 -7.61 -14.20 7.73
CA VAL A 206 -9.07 -14.39 7.75
C VAL A 206 -9.52 -15.23 6.55
N THR A 207 -8.88 -15.08 5.39
CA THR A 207 -9.14 -15.96 4.23
C THR A 207 -8.63 -17.38 4.47
N LEU A 208 -7.50 -17.56 5.16
CA LEU A 208 -7.01 -18.87 5.58
C LEU A 208 -8.02 -19.55 6.52
N PHE A 209 -8.58 -18.80 7.47
CA PHE A 209 -9.65 -19.30 8.33
C PHE A 209 -10.91 -19.69 7.53
N THR A 210 -11.28 -18.89 6.54
CA THR A 210 -12.39 -19.21 5.62
C THR A 210 -12.11 -20.48 4.81
N LEU A 211 -10.87 -20.66 4.34
CA LEU A 211 -10.44 -21.90 3.67
C LEU A 211 -10.54 -23.09 4.62
N PHE A 212 -10.13 -22.94 5.88
CA PHE A 212 -10.33 -23.97 6.90
C PHE A 212 -11.81 -24.34 7.06
N GLN A 213 -12.73 -23.37 7.10
CA GLN A 213 -14.18 -23.64 7.09
C GLN A 213 -14.60 -24.46 5.86
N CYS A 214 -14.05 -24.18 4.68
CA CYS A 214 -14.31 -24.95 3.45
C CYS A 214 -13.80 -26.40 3.50
N LEU A 215 -12.86 -26.71 4.41
CA LEU A 215 -12.35 -28.07 4.61
C LEU A 215 -13.19 -28.87 5.62
N ILE A 216 -13.78 -28.21 6.62
CA ILE A 216 -14.49 -28.88 7.73
C ILE A 216 -16.02 -28.91 7.58
N TYR A 217 -16.61 -27.94 6.87
CA TYR A 217 -18.07 -27.83 6.73
C TYR A 217 -18.58 -28.46 5.45
N GLU A 218 -19.89 -28.74 5.42
CA GLU A 218 -20.56 -29.31 4.25
C GLU A 218 -20.34 -28.41 3.04
N ARG A 219 -19.69 -28.96 2.02
CA ARG A 219 -19.34 -28.24 0.78
C ARG A 219 -20.09 -28.78 -0.44
N GLY A 220 -20.98 -29.75 -0.24
CA GLY A 220 -21.59 -30.53 -1.30
C GLY A 220 -20.52 -31.24 -2.13
N GLY A 221 -20.73 -31.30 -3.43
CA GLY A 221 -19.76 -31.83 -4.39
C GLY A 221 -18.66 -30.84 -4.83
N GLN A 222 -18.49 -29.69 -4.16
CA GLN A 222 -17.49 -28.70 -4.59
C GLN A 222 -16.06 -29.20 -4.35
N THR A 223 -15.24 -29.08 -5.38
CA THR A 223 -13.78 -29.26 -5.33
C THR A 223 -13.12 -28.09 -6.06
N LEU A 224 -11.81 -27.93 -5.90
CA LEU A 224 -11.03 -26.99 -6.71
C LEU A 224 -11.18 -27.38 -8.20
N SER A 225 -11.54 -26.41 -9.04
CA SER A 225 -11.69 -26.67 -10.47
C SER A 225 -10.34 -26.89 -11.15
N LYS A 226 -10.33 -27.61 -12.27
CA LYS A 226 -9.11 -27.83 -13.07
C LYS A 226 -8.50 -26.51 -13.56
N VAL A 227 -9.35 -25.52 -13.87
CA VAL A 227 -8.89 -24.19 -14.32
C VAL A 227 -8.22 -23.44 -13.18
N ALA A 228 -8.85 -23.39 -12.00
CA ALA A 228 -8.25 -22.76 -10.82
C ALA A 228 -6.96 -23.48 -10.37
N GLY A 229 -6.94 -24.81 -10.45
CA GLY A 229 -5.74 -25.61 -10.21
C GLY A 229 -4.62 -25.30 -11.21
N LEU A 230 -4.91 -25.22 -12.51
CA LEU A 230 -3.93 -24.85 -13.53
C LEU A 230 -3.36 -23.44 -13.30
N LEU A 231 -4.24 -22.45 -13.04
CA LEU A 231 -3.81 -21.08 -12.75
C LEU A 231 -2.94 -21.02 -11.49
N THR A 232 -3.33 -21.72 -10.43
CA THR A 232 -2.56 -21.82 -9.19
C THR A 232 -1.18 -22.42 -9.45
N THR A 233 -1.09 -23.48 -10.25
CA THR A 233 0.20 -24.09 -10.64
C THR A 233 1.05 -23.13 -11.45
N ILE A 234 0.48 -22.44 -12.44
CA ILE A 234 1.20 -21.46 -13.27
C ILE A 234 1.76 -20.33 -12.39
N PHE A 235 0.94 -19.73 -11.53
CA PHE A 235 1.40 -18.70 -10.60
C PHE A 235 2.47 -19.24 -9.65
N GLY A 236 2.27 -20.45 -9.10
CA GLY A 236 3.26 -21.10 -8.24
C GLY A 236 4.61 -21.27 -8.92
N VAL A 237 4.64 -21.72 -10.18
CA VAL A 237 5.88 -21.85 -10.97
C VAL A 237 6.54 -20.49 -11.18
N ILE A 238 5.78 -19.45 -11.57
CA ILE A 238 6.31 -18.10 -11.77
C ILE A 238 6.91 -17.57 -10.46
N ILE A 239 6.22 -17.75 -9.34
CA ILE A 239 6.69 -17.31 -8.01
C ILE A 239 7.98 -18.05 -7.63
N VAL A 240 8.04 -19.37 -7.78
CA VAL A 240 9.23 -20.16 -7.44
C VAL A 240 10.43 -19.73 -8.30
N ILE A 241 10.25 -19.62 -9.62
CA ILE A 241 11.33 -19.19 -10.52
C ILE A 241 11.80 -17.78 -10.15
N SER A 242 10.86 -16.83 -10.03
CA SER A 242 11.19 -15.43 -9.72
C SER A 242 11.78 -15.23 -8.32
N PHE A 243 11.46 -16.09 -7.35
CA PHE A 243 12.09 -16.08 -6.04
C PHE A 243 13.55 -16.56 -6.08
N ILE A 244 13.87 -17.49 -6.99
CA ILE A 244 15.23 -18.05 -7.14
C ILE A 244 16.18 -17.06 -7.85
N LEU A 245 15.69 -16.33 -8.87
CA LEU A 245 16.53 -15.45 -9.71
C LEU A 245 17.33 -14.37 -8.95
N PRO A 246 16.80 -13.71 -7.88
CA PRO A 246 17.57 -12.78 -7.06
C PRO A 246 18.82 -13.37 -6.40
N PHE A 247 18.78 -14.63 -5.97
CA PHE A 247 19.94 -15.29 -5.37
C PHE A 247 21.12 -15.42 -6.36
N PHE A 248 20.82 -15.51 -7.65
CA PHE A 248 21.81 -15.57 -8.72
C PHE A 248 22.13 -14.21 -9.33
N LYS A 249 21.64 -13.10 -8.73
CA LYS A 249 21.82 -11.72 -9.22
C LYS A 249 21.33 -11.49 -10.66
N VAL A 250 20.42 -12.33 -11.15
CA VAL A 250 19.79 -12.17 -12.48
C VAL A 250 18.79 -11.01 -12.44
N MET A 251 18.20 -10.74 -11.28
CA MET A 251 17.28 -9.63 -11.03
C MET A 251 17.38 -9.15 -9.57
N GLY A 252 17.00 -7.90 -9.29
CA GLY A 252 16.89 -7.39 -7.91
C GLY A 252 15.69 -7.96 -7.15
N TRP A 253 15.72 -7.86 -5.81
CA TRP A 253 14.63 -8.33 -4.96
C TRP A 253 13.35 -7.52 -5.16
N LEU A 254 13.48 -6.24 -5.49
CA LEU A 254 12.33 -5.39 -5.80
C LEU A 254 11.53 -5.91 -7.01
N ASN A 255 12.23 -6.41 -8.04
CA ASN A 255 11.55 -6.95 -9.22
C ASN A 255 10.75 -8.23 -8.88
N PHE A 256 11.24 -9.07 -7.96
CA PHE A 256 10.49 -10.23 -7.47
C PHE A 256 9.21 -9.78 -6.76
N LEU A 257 9.30 -8.78 -5.88
CA LEU A 257 8.13 -8.24 -5.20
C LEU A 257 7.11 -7.64 -6.17
N TYR A 258 7.55 -6.93 -7.22
CA TYR A 258 6.64 -6.45 -8.26
C TYR A 258 5.92 -7.60 -8.99
N ILE A 259 6.60 -8.72 -9.27
CA ILE A 259 5.94 -9.92 -9.83
C ILE A 259 4.84 -10.42 -8.88
N CYS A 260 5.10 -10.48 -7.56
CA CYS A 260 4.06 -10.83 -6.58
C CYS A 260 2.86 -9.88 -6.64
N SER A 261 3.10 -8.57 -6.73
CA SER A 261 2.03 -7.56 -6.85
C SER A 261 1.20 -7.72 -8.12
N TYR A 262 1.84 -7.96 -9.28
CA TYR A 262 1.13 -8.16 -10.53
C TYR A 262 0.31 -9.46 -10.56
N ILE A 263 0.82 -10.54 -9.96
CA ILE A 263 0.04 -11.77 -9.80
C ILE A 263 -1.17 -11.52 -8.90
N LYS A 264 -1.01 -10.80 -7.78
CA LYS A 264 -2.14 -10.39 -6.93
C LYS A 264 -3.18 -9.60 -7.73
N LEU A 265 -2.78 -8.62 -8.51
CA LEU A 265 -3.70 -7.84 -9.33
C LEU A 265 -4.45 -8.72 -10.34
N THR A 266 -3.73 -9.65 -10.98
CA THR A 266 -4.31 -10.63 -11.92
C THR A 266 -5.32 -11.56 -11.24
N ILE A 267 -5.02 -12.05 -10.03
CA ILE A 267 -5.95 -12.84 -9.23
C ILE A 267 -7.21 -12.03 -8.91
N THR A 268 -7.07 -10.75 -8.57
CA THR A 268 -8.21 -9.88 -8.24
C THR A 268 -9.18 -9.74 -9.41
N LEU A 269 -8.65 -9.66 -10.64
CA LEU A 269 -9.41 -9.63 -11.88
C LEU A 269 -10.24 -10.89 -12.13
N ILE A 270 -9.72 -12.07 -11.79
CA ILE A 270 -10.31 -13.36 -12.21
C ILE A 270 -11.04 -14.11 -11.09
N LYS A 271 -10.71 -13.86 -9.81
CA LYS A 271 -11.20 -14.65 -8.67
C LYS A 271 -12.72 -14.63 -8.52
N TYR A 272 -13.38 -13.54 -8.93
CA TYR A 272 -14.83 -13.36 -8.78
C TYR A 272 -15.63 -14.14 -9.83
N ILE A 273 -15.01 -14.51 -10.96
CA ILE A 273 -15.67 -15.20 -12.09
C ILE A 273 -16.27 -16.56 -11.66
N PRO A 274 -15.55 -17.47 -10.96
CA PRO A 274 -16.12 -18.72 -10.47
C PRO A 274 -17.37 -18.52 -9.60
N GLN A 275 -17.36 -17.54 -8.70
CA GLN A 275 -18.51 -17.23 -7.83
C GLN A 275 -19.70 -16.72 -8.65
N ALA A 276 -19.46 -15.80 -9.59
CA ALA A 276 -20.46 -15.27 -10.51
C ALA A 276 -21.15 -16.38 -11.32
N VAL A 277 -20.36 -17.30 -11.86
CA VAL A 277 -20.85 -18.46 -12.63
C VAL A 277 -21.61 -19.43 -11.71
N MET A 278 -21.13 -19.68 -10.50
CA MET A 278 -21.82 -20.55 -9.54
C MET A 278 -23.21 -20.02 -9.17
N ASN A 279 -23.31 -18.72 -8.86
CA ASN A 279 -24.57 -18.04 -8.60
C ASN A 279 -25.51 -18.15 -9.80
N TYR A 280 -24.98 -17.95 -11.02
CA TYR A 280 -25.75 -18.07 -12.26
C TYR A 280 -26.28 -19.48 -12.51
N LYS A 281 -25.48 -20.52 -12.25
CA LYS A 281 -25.89 -21.93 -12.42
C LYS A 281 -26.94 -22.34 -11.40
N ARG A 282 -26.79 -21.89 -10.14
CA ARG A 282 -27.72 -22.19 -9.04
C ARG A 282 -28.99 -21.34 -9.08
N LYS A 283 -28.99 -20.24 -9.85
CA LYS A 283 -30.03 -19.20 -9.81
C LYS A 283 -30.32 -18.73 -8.39
N SER A 284 -29.29 -18.68 -7.55
CA SER A 284 -29.36 -18.38 -6.13
C SER A 284 -28.01 -17.89 -5.62
N THR A 285 -28.04 -16.92 -4.71
CA THR A 285 -26.89 -16.41 -3.96
C THR A 285 -26.85 -16.92 -2.53
N ILE A 286 -27.75 -17.84 -2.15
CA ILE A 286 -27.74 -18.45 -0.80
C ILE A 286 -26.38 -19.12 -0.56
N GLY A 287 -25.72 -18.73 0.53
CA GLY A 287 -24.38 -19.23 0.91
C GLY A 287 -23.24 -18.29 0.55
N TRP A 288 -23.56 -17.23 -0.19
CA TRP A 288 -22.68 -16.11 -0.45
C TRP A 288 -23.19 -14.90 0.34
N SER A 289 -22.38 -14.40 1.28
CA SER A 289 -22.77 -13.30 2.14
C SER A 289 -22.85 -12.00 1.34
N ILE A 290 -24.07 -11.48 1.18
CA ILE A 290 -24.27 -10.19 0.51
C ILE A 290 -23.72 -9.02 1.33
N GLY A 291 -23.66 -9.16 2.66
CA GLY A 291 -23.05 -8.16 3.54
C GLY A 291 -21.56 -7.96 3.26
N ASN A 292 -20.84 -9.05 2.94
CA ASN A 292 -19.46 -8.96 2.46
C ASN A 292 -19.36 -8.10 1.20
N VAL A 293 -20.20 -8.39 0.19
CA VAL A 293 -20.24 -7.64 -1.09
C VAL A 293 -20.53 -6.16 -0.90
N VAL A 294 -21.48 -5.80 -0.04
CA VAL A 294 -21.83 -4.39 0.21
C VAL A 294 -20.67 -3.63 0.87
N LEU A 295 -19.97 -4.27 1.81
CA LEU A 295 -18.81 -3.68 2.47
C LEU A 295 -17.58 -3.62 1.54
N ASP A 296 -17.38 -4.63 0.68
CA ASP A 296 -16.32 -4.63 -0.35
C ASP A 296 -16.55 -3.47 -1.34
N PHE A 297 -17.79 -3.31 -1.83
CA PHE A 297 -18.20 -2.22 -2.72
C PHE A 297 -17.95 -0.85 -2.09
N THR A 298 -18.34 -0.69 -0.82
CA THR A 298 -18.13 0.56 -0.08
C THR A 298 -16.65 0.86 0.06
N GLY A 299 -15.84 -0.14 0.43
CA GLY A 299 -14.39 0.01 0.53
C GLY A 299 -13.74 0.36 -0.81
N GLY A 300 -14.16 -0.27 -1.91
CA GLY A 300 -13.65 -0.02 -3.25
C GLY A 300 -13.92 1.41 -3.74
N ILE A 301 -15.13 1.93 -3.55
CA ILE A 301 -15.46 3.32 -3.90
C ILE A 301 -14.64 4.31 -3.07
N LEU A 302 -14.60 4.13 -1.75
CA LEU A 302 -13.90 5.04 -0.86
C LEU A 302 -12.38 5.00 -1.06
N SER A 303 -11.80 3.85 -1.40
CA SER A 303 -10.39 3.72 -1.77
C SER A 303 -10.07 4.53 -3.03
N MET A 304 -10.89 4.41 -4.08
CA MET A 304 -10.69 5.20 -5.30
C MET A 304 -10.90 6.71 -5.04
N LEU A 305 -11.88 7.08 -4.20
CA LEU A 305 -12.10 8.46 -3.79
C LEU A 305 -10.87 9.04 -3.07
N GLN A 306 -10.27 8.29 -2.14
CA GLN A 306 -9.04 8.72 -1.46
C GLN A 306 -7.92 9.03 -2.46
N MET A 307 -7.74 8.16 -3.47
CA MET A 307 -6.71 8.35 -4.49
C MET A 307 -6.95 9.61 -5.33
N ILE A 308 -8.21 9.91 -5.67
CA ILE A 308 -8.58 11.14 -6.40
C ILE A 308 -8.30 12.38 -5.52
N ILE A 309 -8.67 12.35 -4.24
CA ILE A 309 -8.38 13.46 -3.31
C ILE A 309 -6.88 13.71 -3.21
N ASN A 310 -6.07 12.66 -3.09
CA ASN A 310 -4.61 12.80 -3.04
C ASN A 310 -4.03 13.35 -4.34
N ALA A 311 -4.46 12.82 -5.49
CA ALA A 311 -3.99 13.30 -6.79
C ALA A 311 -4.29 14.78 -7.00
N ASP A 312 -5.46 15.25 -6.56
CA ASP A 312 -5.80 16.66 -6.61
C ASP A 312 -4.96 17.48 -5.62
N ASN A 313 -4.90 17.06 -4.34
CA ASN A 313 -4.25 17.81 -3.26
C ASN A 313 -2.73 17.95 -3.45
N TYR A 314 -2.07 16.96 -4.06
CA TYR A 314 -0.63 16.97 -4.33
C TYR A 314 -0.29 17.21 -5.82
N ASN A 315 -1.30 17.45 -6.66
CA ASN A 315 -1.14 17.60 -8.12
C ASN A 315 -0.42 16.40 -8.78
N ASP A 316 -0.63 15.20 -8.25
CA ASP A 316 0.04 13.97 -8.65
C ASP A 316 -0.95 12.94 -9.21
N TRP A 317 -1.53 13.27 -10.37
CA TRP A 317 -2.45 12.39 -11.10
C TRP A 317 -1.75 11.16 -11.68
N ALA A 318 -0.44 11.25 -11.93
CA ALA A 318 0.35 10.13 -12.43
C ALA A 318 0.40 8.99 -11.40
N SER A 319 0.47 9.30 -10.11
CA SER A 319 0.49 8.31 -9.04
C SER A 319 -0.79 7.46 -8.92
N ILE A 320 -1.94 7.92 -9.46
CA ILE A 320 -3.14 7.06 -9.56
C ILE A 320 -2.85 5.83 -10.42
N PHE A 321 -2.10 6.02 -11.51
CA PHE A 321 -1.67 4.94 -12.41
C PHE A 321 -0.30 4.35 -12.02
N GLY A 322 0.45 5.04 -11.15
CA GLY A 322 1.72 4.60 -10.58
C GLY A 322 1.59 3.47 -9.56
N ASP A 323 0.46 3.39 -8.84
CA ASP A 323 0.05 2.20 -8.08
C ASP A 323 -1.16 1.50 -8.74
N PRO A 324 -0.91 0.72 -9.83
CA PRO A 324 -1.98 0.02 -10.54
C PRO A 324 -2.68 -1.02 -9.67
N THR A 325 -2.05 -1.46 -8.57
CA THR A 325 -2.60 -2.50 -7.71
C THR A 325 -3.69 -1.92 -6.83
N LYS A 326 -3.49 -0.77 -6.19
CA LYS A 326 -4.49 -0.15 -5.31
C LYS A 326 -5.71 0.38 -6.09
N PHE A 327 -5.48 1.13 -7.17
CA PHE A 327 -6.58 1.61 -8.02
C PHE A 327 -7.32 0.44 -8.68
N GLY A 328 -6.58 -0.51 -9.25
CA GLY A 328 -7.15 -1.69 -9.89
C GLY A 328 -7.94 -2.57 -8.92
N LEU A 329 -7.46 -2.74 -7.68
CA LEU A 329 -8.18 -3.46 -6.63
C LEU A 329 -9.56 -2.85 -6.38
N GLY A 330 -9.63 -1.53 -6.18
CA GLY A 330 -10.88 -0.81 -5.96
C GLY A 330 -11.83 -0.89 -7.17
N LEU A 331 -11.31 -0.65 -8.38
CA LEU A 331 -12.11 -0.68 -9.61
C LEU A 331 -12.71 -2.06 -9.88
N PHE A 332 -11.89 -3.12 -9.86
CA PHE A 332 -12.37 -4.47 -10.18
C PHE A 332 -13.30 -5.03 -9.10
N SER A 333 -13.04 -4.73 -7.81
CA SER A 333 -13.97 -5.05 -6.71
C SER A 333 -15.35 -4.42 -6.97
N VAL A 334 -15.41 -3.11 -7.18
CA VAL A 334 -16.69 -2.39 -7.43
C VAL A 334 -17.46 -2.96 -8.62
N LEU A 335 -16.78 -3.25 -9.74
CA LEU A 335 -17.44 -3.82 -10.93
C LEU A 335 -18.07 -5.19 -10.65
N PHE A 336 -17.35 -6.09 -9.97
CA PHE A 336 -17.89 -7.40 -9.61
C PHE A 336 -18.95 -7.30 -8.52
N ASP A 337 -18.83 -6.38 -7.58
CA ASP A 337 -19.81 -6.20 -6.52
C ASP A 337 -21.14 -5.70 -7.08
N ILE A 338 -21.13 -4.73 -8.00
CA ILE A 338 -22.34 -4.33 -8.75
C ILE A 338 -23.00 -5.55 -9.39
N PHE A 339 -22.20 -6.40 -10.04
CA PHE A 339 -22.69 -7.63 -10.65
C PHE A 339 -23.32 -8.57 -9.60
N PHE A 340 -22.69 -8.78 -8.44
CA PHE A 340 -23.24 -9.63 -7.37
C PHE A 340 -24.50 -9.03 -6.71
N LEU A 341 -24.56 -7.71 -6.54
CA LEU A 341 -25.74 -7.01 -6.04
C LEU A 341 -26.92 -7.18 -7.00
N ILE A 342 -26.67 -7.09 -8.32
CA ILE A 342 -27.67 -7.38 -9.35
C ILE A 342 -28.12 -8.85 -9.26
N GLN A 343 -27.19 -9.81 -9.14
CA GLN A 343 -27.54 -11.22 -8.97
C GLN A 343 -28.42 -11.45 -7.74
N HIS A 344 -28.12 -10.82 -6.61
CA HIS A 344 -28.82 -11.02 -5.35
C HIS A 344 -30.20 -10.34 -5.32
N TYR A 345 -30.24 -9.03 -5.55
CA TYR A 345 -31.46 -8.23 -5.33
C TYR A 345 -32.41 -8.22 -6.53
N ILE A 346 -31.90 -8.41 -7.75
CA ILE A 346 -32.71 -8.34 -8.98
C ILE A 346 -32.99 -9.75 -9.50
N LEU A 347 -31.95 -10.49 -9.89
CA LEU A 347 -32.12 -11.73 -10.64
C LEU A 347 -32.61 -12.90 -9.78
N TYR A 348 -32.12 -13.03 -8.54
CA TYR A 348 -32.35 -14.21 -7.69
C TYR A 348 -33.10 -13.90 -6.38
N ARG A 349 -33.86 -12.80 -6.33
CA ARG A 349 -34.58 -12.37 -5.11
C ARG A 349 -35.47 -13.47 -4.50
N GLY A 350 -36.10 -14.28 -5.35
CA GLY A 350 -37.04 -15.33 -4.95
C GLY A 350 -36.40 -16.59 -4.37
N ALA A 351 -35.08 -16.74 -4.50
CA ALA A 351 -34.38 -17.86 -3.86
C ALA A 351 -34.27 -17.65 -2.35
N SER A 352 -34.04 -16.41 -1.90
CA SER A 352 -33.91 -16.06 -0.48
C SER A 352 -35.23 -16.21 0.29
N SER A 353 -36.38 -15.89 -0.33
CA SER A 353 -37.70 -16.01 0.32
C SER A 353 -38.04 -17.46 0.67
N LYS A 354 -37.74 -18.41 -0.21
CA LYS A 354 -37.99 -19.84 0.03
C LYS A 354 -37.19 -20.42 1.20
N MET A 355 -36.08 -19.81 1.60
CA MET A 355 -35.27 -20.29 2.73
C MET A 355 -35.82 -19.82 4.08
N TYR A 356 -36.37 -18.61 4.16
CA TYR A 356 -37.05 -18.12 5.37
C TYR A 356 -38.35 -18.88 5.65
N ASP A 357 -39.01 -19.41 4.62
CA ASP A 357 -40.19 -20.28 4.78
C ASP A 357 -39.83 -21.70 5.28
N LEU A 358 -38.55 -22.09 5.25
CA LEU A 358 -38.05 -23.43 5.60
C LEU A 358 -37.21 -23.47 6.88
N SER A 359 -36.98 -22.32 7.53
CA SER A 359 -36.24 -22.15 8.78
C SER A 359 -37.14 -21.70 9.90
#